data_AF-A0A0A6RRW7-F1
#
_entry.id   AF-A0A0A6RRW7-F1
#
_cell.length_a   1.000
_cell.length_b   1.000
_cell.length_c   1.000
_cell.angle_alpha   90.00
_cell.angle_beta   90.00
_cell.angle_gamma   90.00
#
_symmetry.space_group_name_H-M   'P 1'
#
loop_
_entity.id
_entity.type
_entity.pdbx_description
1 polymer ?
#
loop_
_entity_poly.entity_id
_entity_poly.type
_entity_poly.pdbx_seq_one_letter_code
_entity_poly.pdbx_strand_id
1 'polypeptide(L)' 'MLAVAGTYQNGKVIFKEKIPFTEKVTVIVTFLEEPKKRIAKKIDMAGFSFIKSREILKDVKGSFSDVLIEERRSAL' A
#
# COMPACT_ATOMS: atom_id res chain seq x y z
N MET A 1 2.11 -13.93 27.94
CA MET A 1 2.37 -14.38 26.57
C MET A 1 3.64 -13.67 26.10
N LEU A 2 4.75 -14.39 25.92
CA LEU A 2 6.03 -13.79 25.54
C LEU A 2 6.05 -13.63 24.01
N ALA A 3 6.06 -12.38 23.52
CA ALA A 3 6.17 -12.09 22.10
C ALA A 3 7.62 -11.76 21.78
N VAL A 4 8.24 -12.51 20.87
CA VAL A 4 9.64 -12.30 20.46
C VAL A 4 9.66 -11.75 19.05
N ALA A 5 10.31 -10.60 18.87
CA ALA A 5 10.47 -9.97 17.57
C ALA A 5 11.82 -10.33 16.94
N GLY A 6 11.81 -10.53 15.63
CA GLY A 6 13.00 -10.86 14.86
C GLY A 6 12.83 -10.51 13.39
N THR A 7 13.91 -10.64 12.64
CA THR A 7 13.91 -10.47 11.19
C THR A 7 13.81 -11.83 10.52
N TYR A 8 12.89 -12.00 9.58
CA TYR A 8 12.81 -13.21 8.76
C TYR A 8 13.59 -13.05 7.46
N GLN A 9 14.42 -14.03 7.12
CA GLN A 9 15.12 -14.10 5.85
C GLN A 9 15.32 -15.56 5.42
N ASN A 10 14.84 -15.92 4.23
CA ASN A 10 15.04 -17.24 3.59
C ASN A 10 14.78 -18.46 4.51
N GLY A 11 13.64 -18.47 5.20
CA GLY A 11 13.26 -19.58 6.08
C GLY A 11 13.88 -19.52 7.48
N LYS A 12 14.69 -18.51 7.80
CA LYS A 12 15.32 -18.34 9.11
C LYS A 12 14.79 -17.09 9.81
N VAL A 13 14.46 -17.20 11.10
CA VAL A 13 14.12 -16.06 11.97
C VAL A 13 15.33 -15.73 12.81
N ILE A 14 15.83 -14.50 12.69
CA ILE A 14 16.95 -13.97 13.47
C ILE A 14 16.37 -13.10 14.58
N PHE A 15 16.50 -13.56 15.82
CA PHE A 15 16.04 -12.82 17.00
C PHE A 15 17.07 -11.76 17.41
N LYS A 16 16.59 -10.59 17.83
CA LYS A 16 17.47 -9.51 18.32
C LYS A 16 18.04 -9.81 19.71
N GLU A 17 17.33 -10.61 20.49
CA GLU A 17 17.65 -10.92 21.88
C GLU A 17 17.82 -12.43 22.07
N LYS A 18 18.62 -12.82 23.07
CA LYS A 18 18.73 -14.22 23.48
C LYS A 18 17.44 -14.65 24.16
N ILE A 19 16.82 -15.69 23.61
CA ILE A 19 15.62 -16.27 24.19
C ILE A 19 16.03 -17.33 25.22
N PRO A 20 15.54 -17.25 26.49
CA PRO A 20 16.03 -18.09 27.59
C PRO A 20 15.42 -19.52 27.62
N PHE A 21 14.97 -20.07 26.49
CA PHE A 21 14.38 -21.42 26.48
C PHE A 21 15.47 -22.49 26.32
N THR A 22 15.61 -23.33 27.33
CA THR A 22 16.54 -24.48 27.34
C THR A 22 15.91 -25.73 26.71
N GLU A 23 14.59 -25.80 26.66
CA GLU A 23 13.81 -26.93 26.17
C GLU A 23 13.17 -26.65 24.80
N LYS A 24 12.71 -27.71 24.11
CA LYS A 24 12.00 -27.55 22.83
C LYS A 24 10.60 -26.97 23.07
N VAL A 25 10.29 -25.87 22.40
CA VAL A 25 9.00 -25.16 22.54
C VAL A 25 8.34 -25.03 21.17
N THR A 26 7.02 -25.28 21.10
CA THR A 26 6.22 -25.03 19.90
C THR A 26 5.96 -23.53 19.75
N VAL A 27 6.17 -23.00 18.55
CA VAL A 27 6.05 -21.55 18.27
C VAL A 27 5.05 -21.27 17.14
N ILE A 28 4.38 -20.12 17.24
CA ILE A 28 3.55 -19.56 16.16
C ILE A 28 4.30 -18.36 15.59
N VAL A 29 4.56 -18.37 14.29
CA VAL A 29 5.27 -17.29 13.59
C VAL A 29 4.26 -16.41 12.86
N THR A 30 4.26 -15.11 13.18
CA THR A 30 3.43 -14.11 12.51
C THR A 30 4.33 -13.16 11.73
N PHE A 31 4.14 -13.08 10.41
CA PHE A 31 4.84 -12.12 9.56
C PHE A 31 4.11 -10.79 9.58
N LEU A 32 4.79 -9.74 10.02
CA LEU A 32 4.29 -8.38 9.90
C LEU A 32 4.66 -7.87 8.51
N GLU A 33 3.66 -7.65 7.66
CA GLU A 33 3.87 -6.83 6.48
C GLU A 33 4.13 -5.41 6.95
N GLU A 34 5.35 -4.90 6.76
CA GLU A 34 5.54 -3.46 6.82
C GLU A 34 4.57 -2.84 5.81
N PRO A 35 3.77 -1.83 6.20
CA PRO A 35 2.96 -1.13 5.21
C PRO A 35 3.95 -0.63 4.17
N LYS A 36 3.87 -1.19 2.94
CA LYS A 36 4.62 -0.68 1.80
C LYS A 36 4.46 0.82 1.88
N LYS A 37 5.53 1.56 2.19
CA LYS A 37 5.51 3.01 2.12
C LYS A 37 5.03 3.26 0.72
N ARG A 38 3.75 3.62 0.56
CA ARG A 38 3.23 4.14 -0.69
C ARG A 38 4.05 5.39 -0.83
N ILE A 39 5.17 5.29 -1.54
CA ILE A 39 5.90 6.43 -2.03
C ILE A 39 4.80 7.13 -2.80
N ALA A 40 4.19 8.15 -2.18
CA ALA A 40 3.19 8.95 -2.84
C ALA A 40 3.89 9.36 -4.12
N LYS A 41 3.40 8.89 -5.27
CA LYS A 41 3.94 9.30 -6.56
C LYS A 41 3.82 10.81 -6.54
N LYS A 42 4.91 11.50 -6.21
CA LYS A 42 5.00 12.94 -6.39
C LYS A 42 4.79 13.09 -7.88
N ILE A 43 3.67 13.69 -8.24
CA ILE A 43 3.40 14.03 -9.62
C ILE A 43 4.54 14.95 -10.00
N ASP A 44 5.40 14.47 -10.89
CA ASP A 44 6.47 15.29 -11.41
C ASP A 44 5.80 16.35 -12.31
N MET A 45 5.68 17.56 -11.76
CA MET A 45 5.05 18.69 -12.46
C MET A 45 5.79 19.04 -13.75
N ALA A 46 7.05 18.60 -13.92
CA ALA A 46 7.78 18.76 -15.18
C ALA A 46 7.14 18.01 -16.36
N GLY A 47 6.37 16.95 -16.09
CA GLY A 47 5.64 16.19 -17.13
C GLY A 47 4.27 16.76 -17.48
N PHE A 48 3.74 17.71 -16.69
CA PHE A 48 2.41 18.26 -16.90
C PHE A 48 2.43 19.42 -17.90
N SER A 49 1.54 19.38 -18.90
CA SER A 49 1.35 20.46 -19.86
C SER A 49 -0.13 20.76 -20.02
N PHE A 50 -0.52 21.97 -19.63
CA PHE A 50 -1.91 22.44 -19.74
C PHE A 50 -2.43 22.42 -21.18
N ILE A 51 -1.56 22.77 -22.15
CA ILE A 51 -1.92 22.80 -23.57
C ILE A 51 -2.26 21.39 -24.07
N LYS A 52 -1.41 20.40 -23.76
CA LYS A 52 -1.65 18.99 -24.11
C LYS A 52 -2.95 18.48 -23.50
N SER A 53 -3.18 18.77 -22.22
CA SER A 53 -4.42 18.39 -21.53
C SER A 53 -5.66 19.02 -22.20
N ARG A 54 -5.58 20.30 -22.57
CA ARG A 54 -6.67 20.99 -23.27
C ARG A 54 -6.97 20.37 -24.63
N GLU A 55 -5.94 19.95 -25.38
CA GLU A 55 -6.12 19.29 -26.68
C GLU A 55 -6.79 17.93 -26.54
N ILE A 56 -6.33 17.10 -25.60
CA ILE A 56 -6.91 15.77 -25.33
C ILE A 56 -8.39 15.88 -24.93
N LEU A 57 -8.75 16.95 -24.21
CA LEU A 57 -10.10 17.16 -23.70
C LEU A 57 -11.06 17.86 -24.70
N LYS A 58 -10.61 18.25 -25.90
CA LYS A 58 -11.48 18.96 -26.88
C LYS A 58 -12.71 18.14 -27.27
N ASP A 59 -12.55 16.83 -27.40
CA ASP A 59 -13.59 15.93 -27.88
C ASP A 59 -14.42 15.31 -26.74
N VAL A 60 -14.04 15.58 -25.48
CA VAL A 60 -14.73 15.06 -24.31
C VAL A 60 -15.98 15.90 -24.05
N LYS A 61 -17.15 15.31 -24.32
CA LYS A 61 -18.46 15.96 -24.17
C LYS A 61 -19.12 15.76 -22.79
N GLY A 62 -18.44 15.09 -21.86
CA GLY A 62 -18.98 14.72 -20.55
C GLY A 62 -18.27 15.41 -19.40
N SER A 63 -19.01 15.66 -18.32
CA SER A 63 -18.42 16.11 -17.05
C SER A 63 -18.14 14.91 -16.15
N PHE A 64 -17.03 14.96 -15.41
CA PHE A 64 -16.78 14.00 -14.33
C PHE A 64 -17.91 14.01 -13.30
N SER A 65 -18.53 15.18 -13.09
CA SER A 65 -19.67 15.32 -12.17
C SER A 65 -20.86 14.47 -12.58
N ASP A 66 -21.11 14.28 -13.87
CA ASP A 66 -22.25 13.50 -14.36
C ASP A 66 -22.09 12.02 -13.99
N VAL A 67 -20.91 11.48 -14.24
CA VAL A 67 -20.54 10.10 -13.86
C VAL A 67 -20.65 9.89 -12.35
N LEU A 68 -20.19 10.85 -11.55
CA LEU A 68 -20.24 10.77 -10.09
C LEU A 68 -21.69 10.83 -9.55
N ILE A 69 -22.57 11.57 -10.22
CA ILE A 69 -24.00 11.61 -9.89
C ILE A 69 -24.66 10.27 -10.23
N GLU A 70 -24.36 9.68 -11.39
CA GLU A 70 -24.88 8.36 -11.80
C GLU A 70 -24.43 7.24 -10.84
N GLU A 71 -23.16 7.24 -10.45
CA GLU A 71 -22.60 6.28 -9.50
C GLU A 71 -23.34 6.35 -8.14
N ARG A 72 -23.60 7.57 -7.64
CA ARG A 72 -24.33 7.74 -6.37
C ARG A 72 -25.80 7.35 -6.45
N ARG A 73 -26.46 7.57 -7.59
CA ARG A 73 -27.86 7.21 -7.79
C ARG A 73 -28.06 5.70 -7.93
N SER A 74 -27.09 4.99 -8.50
CA SER A 74 -27.16 3.53 -8.66
C SER A 74 -26.81 2.75 -7.38
N ALA A 75 -26.22 3.40 -6.38
CA ALA A 75 -25.90 2.81 -5.08
C ALA A 75 -27.03 2.93 -4.02
N LEU A 76 -28.18 3.49 -4.39
CA LEU A 76 -29.41 3.62 -3.57
C LEU A 76 -30.45 2.59 -4.02
#